data_AF-K7AEU6-F1
#
_entry.id   AF-K7AEU6-F1
#
_cell.length_a   1.000
_cell.length_b   1.000
_cell.length_c   1.000
_cell.angle_alpha   90.00
_cell.angle_beta   90.00
_cell.angle_gamma   90.00
#
_symmetry.space_group_name_H-M   'P 1'
#
loop_
_entity.id
_entity.type
_entity.pdbx_description
1 polymer ?
#
loop_
_entity_poly.entity_id
_entity_poly.type
_entity_poly.pdbx_seq_one_letter_code
_entity_poly.pdbx_strand_id
1 'polypeptide(L)' 'RFAKWRAVLKIGPNEPSQLSIDQNAQGLARYAIICQENGLVPIVEPEILVDGPHDIERCAYVTEVVLAACYKALND' A
#
# COMPACT_ATOMS: atom_id res chain seq x y z
N ARG A 1 19.50 9.39 5.89
CA ARG A 1 19.44 8.74 4.54
C ARG A 1 18.11 8.00 4.45
N PHE A 2 17.49 7.91 3.28
CA PHE A 2 16.16 7.31 3.10
C PHE A 2 16.07 6.54 1.78
N ALA A 3 15.07 5.68 1.66
CA ALA A 3 14.69 4.98 0.44
C ALA A 3 13.17 5.07 0.23
N LYS A 4 12.69 4.80 -0.98
CA LYS A 4 11.25 4.76 -1.31
C LYS A 4 10.89 3.46 -2.04
N TRP A 5 9.78 2.83 -1.66
CA TRP A 5 9.17 1.75 -2.42
C TRP A 5 7.71 2.08 -2.71
N ARG A 6 7.34 1.98 -4.00
CA ARG A 6 6.00 2.24 -4.52
C ARG A 6 5.32 0.93 -4.91
N ALA A 7 4.22 0.63 -4.25
CA ALA A 7 3.24 -0.38 -4.67
C ALA A 7 2.08 0.32 -5.37
N VAL A 8 1.44 -0.35 -6.33
CA VAL A 8 0.36 0.25 -7.12
C VAL A 8 -0.86 -0.67 -7.07
N LEU A 9 -2.00 -0.10 -6.71
CA LEU A 9 -3.30 -0.77 -6.68
C LEU A 9 -4.28 0.02 -7.54
N LYS A 10 -5.19 -0.70 -8.20
CA LYS A 10 -6.18 -0.12 -9.12
C LYS A 10 -7.58 -0.33 -8.59
N ILE A 11 -8.44 0.67 -8.76
CA ILE A 11 -9.87 0.53 -8.52
C ILE A 11 -10.55 0.07 -9.80
N GLY A 12 -11.28 -1.04 -9.71
CA GLY A 12 -12.02 -1.64 -10.81
C GLY A 12 -13.25 -2.39 -10.28
N PRO A 13 -14.04 -3.05 -11.15
CA PRO A 13 -15.25 -3.75 -10.73
C PRO A 13 -15.01 -4.80 -9.64
N ASN A 14 -13.87 -5.50 -9.72
CA ASN A 14 -13.45 -6.53 -8.76
C ASN A 14 -12.05 -6.25 -8.20
N GLU A 15 -11.60 -4.98 -8.24
CA GLU A 15 -10.25 -4.55 -7.88
C GLU A 15 -10.31 -3.37 -6.88
N PRO A 16 -9.34 -3.27 -5.95
CA PRO A 16 -8.28 -4.24 -5.68
C PRO A 16 -8.85 -5.50 -4.99
N SER A 17 -8.30 -6.67 -5.33
CA SER A 17 -8.66 -7.93 -4.67
C SER A 17 -8.00 -8.00 -3.29
N GLN A 18 -8.59 -8.74 -2.33
CA GLN A 18 -8.00 -8.91 -1.00
C GLN A 18 -6.55 -9.43 -1.08
N LEU A 19 -6.29 -10.39 -1.97
CA LEU A 19 -4.94 -10.91 -2.21
C LEU A 19 -3.97 -9.79 -2.64
N SER A 20 -4.39 -8.89 -3.53
CA SER A 20 -3.54 -7.78 -3.97
C SER A 20 -3.24 -6.79 -2.84
N ILE A 21 -4.20 -6.55 -1.94
CA ILE A 21 -4.01 -5.70 -0.77
C ILE A 21 -3.00 -6.34 0.19
N ASP A 22 -3.22 -7.61 0.54
CA ASP A 22 -2.37 -8.34 1.50
C ASP A 22 -0.92 -8.47 1.00
N GLN A 23 -0.73 -8.84 -0.26
CA GLN A 23 0.60 -9.01 -0.84
C GLN A 23 1.37 -7.69 -0.94
N ASN A 24 0.71 -6.60 -1.33
CA ASN A 24 1.35 -5.28 -1.37
C ASN A 24 1.69 -4.77 0.03
N ALA A 25 0.79 -4.93 1.01
CA ALA A 25 1.05 -4.57 2.41
C ALA A 25 2.24 -5.35 2.99
N GLN A 26 2.29 -6.68 2.80
CA GLN A 26 3.41 -7.52 3.24
C GLN A 26 4.72 -7.21 2.50
N GLY A 27 4.65 -6.86 1.23
CA GLY A 27 5.81 -6.43 0.44
C GLY A 27 6.41 -5.14 0.99
N LEU A 28 5.57 -4.13 1.23
CA LEU A 28 5.97 -2.84 1.78
C LEU A 28 6.51 -2.96 3.22
N ALA A 29 5.92 -3.81 4.06
CA ALA A 29 6.41 -4.05 5.41
C ALA A 29 7.80 -4.70 5.43
N ARG A 30 8.01 -5.75 4.61
CA ARG A 30 9.34 -6.38 4.45
C ARG A 30 10.37 -5.41 3.92
N TYR A 31 10.00 -4.58 2.96
CA TYR A 31 10.87 -3.50 2.47
C TYR A 31 11.24 -2.51 3.61
N ALA A 32 10.27 -2.13 4.44
CA ALA A 32 10.49 -1.17 5.51
C ALA A 32 11.47 -1.68 6.57
N ILE A 33 11.34 -2.93 7.02
CA ILE A 33 12.26 -3.52 8.01
C ILE A 33 13.68 -3.63 7.45
N ILE A 34 13.83 -4.08 6.20
CA ILE A 34 15.15 -4.17 5.53
C ILE A 34 15.81 -2.79 5.42
N CYS A 35 15.04 -1.73 5.12
CA CYS A 35 15.57 -0.36 5.11
C CYS A 35 16.09 0.05 6.49
N GLN A 36 15.29 -0.17 7.53
CA GLN A 36 15.65 0.20 8.89
C GLN A 36 16.90 -0.56 9.39
N GLU A 37 17.01 -1.85 9.11
CA GLU A 37 18.19 -2.69 9.39
C GLU A 37 19.47 -2.16 8.72
N ASN A 38 19.33 -1.48 7.58
CA ASN A 38 20.44 -0.87 6.82
C ASN A 38 20.62 0.64 7.10
N GLY A 39 19.93 1.19 8.11
CA GLY A 39 20.06 2.60 8.51
C GLY A 39 19.46 3.59 7.49
N LEU A 40 18.44 3.15 6.74
CA LEU A 40 17.65 3.97 5.82
C LEU A 40 16.24 4.18 6.40
N VAL A 41 15.75 5.41 6.36
CA VAL A 41 14.33 5.70 6.64
C VAL A 41 13.49 5.19 5.45
N PRO A 42 12.52 4.29 5.64
CA PRO A 42 11.66 3.83 4.55
C PRO A 42 10.49 4.77 4.31
N ILE A 43 10.33 5.21 3.06
CA ILE A 43 9.06 5.77 2.56
C ILE A 43 8.26 4.62 1.96
N VAL A 44 7.11 4.33 2.59
CA VAL A 44 6.15 3.29 2.20
C VAL A 44 5.02 3.95 1.40
N GLU A 45 4.88 3.60 0.12
CA GLU A 45 3.96 4.26 -0.81
C GLU A 45 2.99 3.25 -1.45
N PRO A 46 1.87 2.93 -0.80
CA PRO A 46 0.78 2.14 -1.38
C PRO A 46 -0.13 3.04 -2.23
N GLU A 47 0.22 3.26 -3.48
CA GLU A 47 -0.54 4.13 -4.37
C GLU A 47 -1.82 3.48 -4.87
N ILE A 48 -2.94 4.20 -4.72
CA ILE A 48 -4.19 3.90 -5.40
C ILE A 48 -4.23 4.74 -6.68
N LEU A 49 -4.28 4.07 -7.84
CA LEU A 49 -4.37 4.74 -9.13
C LEU A 49 -5.67 5.54 -9.24
N VAL A 50 -5.55 6.76 -9.78
CA VAL A 50 -6.68 7.64 -10.11
C VAL A 50 -7.48 7.15 -11.33
N ASP A 51 -6.94 6.17 -12.08
CA ASP A 51 -7.57 5.63 -13.27
C ASP A 51 -8.88 4.90 -12.96
N GLY A 52 -9.93 5.29 -13.67
CA GLY A 52 -11.21 4.59 -13.67
C GLY A 52 -12.40 5.54 -13.47
N PRO A 53 -13.64 5.03 -13.59
CA PRO A 53 -14.86 5.82 -13.48
C PRO A 53 -15.38 5.94 -12.04
N HIS A 54 -14.53 5.69 -11.02
CA HIS A 54 -14.94 5.69 -9.62
C HIS A 54 -15.08 7.11 -9.06
N ASP A 55 -15.94 7.28 -8.07
CA ASP A 55 -16.14 8.55 -7.36
C ASP A 55 -15.15 8.71 -6.19
N ILE A 56 -15.22 9.85 -5.51
CA ILE A 56 -14.31 10.19 -4.41
C ILE A 56 -14.57 9.30 -3.18
N GLU A 57 -15.80 8.89 -2.97
CA GLU A 57 -16.25 8.03 -1.88
C GLU A 57 -15.67 6.62 -2.05
N ARG A 58 -15.69 6.08 -3.27
CA ARG A 58 -15.07 4.80 -3.58
C ARG A 58 -13.55 4.87 -3.44
N CYS A 59 -12.92 5.96 -3.87
CA CYS A 59 -11.49 6.18 -3.67
C CYS A 59 -11.13 6.19 -2.17
N ALA A 60 -11.85 6.98 -1.36
CA ALA A 60 -11.64 7.07 0.08
C ALA A 60 -11.78 5.70 0.77
N TYR A 61 -12.83 4.94 0.45
CA TYR A 61 -13.05 3.60 0.99
C TYR A 61 -11.87 2.66 0.68
N VAL A 62 -11.42 2.62 -0.58
CA VAL A 62 -10.31 1.74 -0.97
C VAL A 62 -9.01 2.18 -0.28
N THR A 63 -8.77 3.48 -0.18
CA THR A 63 -7.61 4.03 0.53
C THR A 63 -7.61 3.63 2.00
N GLU A 64 -8.73 3.74 2.71
CA GLU A 64 -8.83 3.34 4.12
C GLU A 64 -8.50 1.86 4.32
N VAL A 65 -9.06 0.98 3.48
CA VAL A 65 -8.80 -0.46 3.54
C VAL A 65 -7.31 -0.77 3.30
N VAL A 66 -6.71 -0.16 2.27
CA VAL A 66 -5.30 -0.40 1.93
C VAL A 66 -4.35 0.16 2.98
N LEU A 67 -4.62 1.34 3.53
CA LEU A 67 -3.83 1.92 4.62
C LEU A 67 -3.92 1.07 5.88
N ALA A 68 -5.13 0.63 6.26
CA ALA A 68 -5.31 -0.25 7.42
C ALA A 68 -4.51 -1.55 7.27
N ALA A 69 -4.54 -2.18 6.10
CA ALA A 69 -3.75 -3.37 5.81
C ALA A 69 -2.24 -3.10 5.87
N CYS A 70 -1.77 -1.97 5.31
CA CYS A 70 -0.36 -1.59 5.37
C CYS A 70 0.11 -1.36 6.81
N TYR A 71 -0.63 -0.60 7.62
CA TYR A 71 -0.27 -0.35 9.02
C TYR A 71 -0.31 -1.63 9.85
N LYS A 72 -1.28 -2.51 9.60
CA LYS A 72 -1.29 -3.84 10.23
C LYS A 72 -0.04 -4.63 9.88
N ALA A 73 0.30 -4.75 8.59
CA ALA A 73 1.47 -5.50 8.14
C ALA A 73 2.80 -4.89 8.62
N LEU A 74 2.86 -3.57 8.84
CA LEU A 74 4.03 -2.90 9.42
C LEU A 74 4.19 -3.15 10.92
N ASN A 75 3.10 -3.49 11.61
CA ASN A 75 3.10 -3.76 13.04
C ASN A 75 3.26 -5.26 13.36
N ASP A 76 2.80 -6.12 12.46
CA ASP A 76 2.98 -7.59 12.53
C ASP A 76 4.45 -7.98 12.31
#